data_AF-H8ZA47-F1
#
_entry.id   AF-H8ZA47-F1
#
_cell.length_a   1.000
_cell.length_b   1.000
_cell.length_c   1.000
_cell.angle_alpha   90.00
_cell.angle_beta   90.00
_cell.angle_gamma   90.00
#
_symmetry.space_group_name_H-M   'P 1'
#
loop_
_entity.id
_entity.type
_entity.pdbx_description
1 polymer ?
#
loop_
_entity_poly.entity_id
_entity_poly.type
_entity_poly.pdbx_seq_one_letter_code
_entity_poly.pdbx_strand_id
1 'polypeptide(L)'
;MEYYCKKDALSEGVLVRTELLCDLNNSHIQEALKNKKIKEKSVFLPYYLVDALVTTEYLQVKELITEKSVKEMEGAPEYVNLQGKILYRIVSKICKKYAMEEERETVRQMHLARAIKWGSLLAEDGEEEGCEREEEEILHAGRTAWRSGR
;
A
#
# COMPACT_ATOMS: atom_id res chain seq x y z
N MET A 1 -14.51 -1.40 -7.88
CA MET A 1 -14.08 0.00 -7.68
C MET A 1 -15.31 0.88 -7.79
N GLU A 2 -15.46 1.80 -6.85
CA GLU A 2 -16.51 2.80 -6.92
C GLU A 2 -15.88 4.13 -7.31
N TYR A 3 -16.20 4.64 -8.50
CA TYR A 3 -15.56 5.84 -9.06
C TYR A 3 -15.62 7.07 -8.13
N TYR A 4 -16.66 7.15 -7.29
CA TYR A 4 -16.86 8.26 -6.35
C TYR A 4 -16.33 7.98 -4.94
N CYS A 5 -15.70 6.83 -4.69
CA CYS A 5 -15.12 6.54 -3.39
C CYS A 5 -13.82 7.33 -3.22
N LYS A 6 -13.81 8.28 -2.26
CA LYS A 6 -12.62 9.10 -1.95
C LYS A 6 -11.37 8.25 -1.66
N LYS A 7 -11.54 7.08 -1.04
CA LYS A 7 -10.44 6.15 -0.74
C LYS A 7 -9.86 5.51 -2.00
N ASP A 8 -10.71 5.18 -2.98
CA ASP A 8 -10.25 4.69 -4.29
C ASP A 8 -9.47 5.80 -5.01
N ALA A 9 -9.97 7.03 -5.02
CA ALA A 9 -9.27 8.18 -5.61
C ALA A 9 -7.89 8.43 -4.97
N LEU A 10 -7.76 8.31 -3.65
CA LEU A 10 -6.46 8.44 -2.97
C LEU A 10 -5.49 7.32 -3.37
N SER A 11 -5.99 6.09 -3.57
CA SER A 11 -5.16 4.96 -4.01
C SER A 11 -4.59 5.14 -5.41
N GLU A 12 -5.24 5.91 -6.28
CA GLU A 12 -4.77 6.19 -7.64
C GLU A 12 -3.47 7.01 -7.68
N GLY A 13 -3.31 7.93 -6.73
CA GLY A 13 -2.15 8.83 -6.65
C GLY A 13 -0.91 8.20 -5.99
N VAL A 14 -1.01 6.98 -5.49
CA VAL A 14 0.08 6.30 -4.79
C VAL A 14 1.23 6.02 -5.74
N LEU A 15 2.44 6.36 -5.31
CA LEU A 15 3.65 6.12 -6.08
C LEU A 15 4.10 4.66 -5.95
N VAL A 16 4.14 3.96 -7.08
CA VAL A 16 4.57 2.57 -7.20
C VAL A 16 5.97 2.54 -7.79
N ARG A 17 6.86 1.71 -7.21
CA ARG A 17 8.20 1.49 -7.76
C ARG A 17 8.10 0.58 -8.98
N THR A 18 8.57 1.10 -10.11
CA THR A 18 8.46 0.44 -11.41
C THR A 18 9.79 0.49 -12.14
N GLU A 19 10.08 -0.53 -12.93
CA GLU A 19 11.20 -0.55 -13.84
C GLU A 19 10.71 -0.33 -15.27
N LEU A 20 11.34 0.60 -15.98
CA LEU A 20 11.11 0.80 -17.40
C LEU A 20 11.86 -0.28 -18.18
N LEU A 21 11.13 -1.11 -18.92
CA LEU A 21 11.68 -2.18 -19.76
C LEU A 21 12.03 -1.68 -21.17
N CYS A 22 11.42 -0.57 -21.61
CA CYS A 22 11.70 0.00 -22.92
C CYS A 22 13.13 0.56 -23.04
N ASP A 23 13.63 0.61 -24.28
CA ASP A 23 14.79 1.42 -24.58
C ASP A 23 14.44 2.90 -24.37
N LEU A 24 15.22 3.54 -23.51
CA LEU A 24 15.10 4.97 -23.19
C LEU A 24 15.39 5.87 -24.39
N ASN A 25 15.47 5.36 -25.62
CA ASN A 25 15.83 6.11 -26.84
C ASN A 25 14.67 6.93 -27.44
N ASN A 26 13.47 6.85 -26.86
CA ASN A 26 12.37 7.75 -27.23
C ASN A 26 12.67 9.18 -26.73
N SER A 27 12.68 10.15 -27.65
CA SER A 27 13.04 11.55 -27.38
C SER A 27 12.23 12.18 -26.24
N HIS A 28 10.94 11.88 -26.14
CA HIS A 28 10.07 12.41 -25.09
C HIS A 28 10.40 11.83 -23.70
N ILE A 29 10.77 10.55 -23.66
CA ILE A 29 11.19 9.88 -22.42
C ILE A 29 12.56 10.42 -21.97
N GLN A 30 13.50 10.65 -22.90
CA GLN A 30 14.78 11.28 -22.59
C GLN A 30 14.64 12.72 -22.11
N GLU A 31 13.69 13.47 -22.66
CA GLU A 31 13.44 14.85 -22.28
C GLU A 31 12.80 14.95 -20.88
N ALA A 32 11.84 14.06 -20.56
CA ALA A 32 11.27 13.96 -19.21
C ALA A 32 12.29 13.49 -18.16
N LEU A 33 13.34 12.79 -18.58
CA LEU A 33 14.38 12.23 -17.71
C LEU A 33 15.68 13.05 -17.70
N LYS A 34 15.79 14.08 -18.55
CA LYS A 34 16.98 14.93 -18.67
C LYS A 34 17.32 15.52 -17.30
N ASN A 35 18.56 15.26 -16.84
CA ASN A 35 19.15 15.63 -15.54
C ASN A 35 18.94 14.65 -14.36
N LYS A 36 18.19 13.56 -14.51
CA LYS A 36 18.17 12.49 -13.49
C LYS A 36 19.29 11.50 -13.80
N LYS A 37 20.21 11.27 -12.85
CA LYS A 37 21.14 10.13 -12.91
C LYS A 37 20.31 8.85 -12.80
N ILE A 38 19.90 8.30 -13.93
CA ILE A 38 19.30 6.97 -14.02
C ILE A 38 20.45 5.98 -13.81
N LYS A 39 20.77 5.66 -12.55
CA LYS A 39 21.68 4.55 -12.25
C LYS A 39 21.01 3.20 -12.50
N GLU A 40 19.68 3.17 -12.48
CA GLU A 40 18.82 1.99 -12.63
C GLU A 40 17.54 2.46 -13.33
N LYS A 41 16.97 1.69 -14.25
CA LYS A 41 15.72 2.02 -14.97
C LYS A 41 14.47 2.07 -14.05
N SER A 42 14.67 2.23 -12.74
CA SER A 42 13.64 2.28 -11.71
C SER A 42 13.10 3.71 -11.53
N VAL A 43 11.79 3.88 -11.65
CA VAL A 43 11.07 5.13 -11.45
C VAL A 43 9.84 4.92 -10.57
N PHE A 44 9.44 5.96 -9.85
CA PHE A 44 8.20 5.98 -9.09
C PHE A 44 7.10 6.64 -9.92
N LEU A 45 6.03 5.90 -10.23
CA LEU A 45 4.90 6.40 -11.00
C LEU A 45 3.60 6.26 -10.21
N PRO A 46 2.65 7.21 -10.36
CA PRO A 46 1.32 7.07 -9.77
C PRO A 46 0.62 5.80 -10.25
N TYR A 47 -0.11 5.13 -9.36
CA TYR A 47 -0.78 3.87 -9.65
C TYR A 47 -1.68 3.96 -10.89
N TYR A 48 -2.45 5.03 -11.08
CA TYR A 48 -3.31 5.15 -12.28
C TYR A 48 -2.53 5.04 -13.59
N LEU A 49 -1.28 5.52 -13.61
CA LEU A 49 -0.42 5.48 -14.79
C LEU A 49 0.19 4.09 -14.95
N VAL A 50 0.60 3.47 -13.85
CA VAL A 50 1.08 2.07 -13.84
C VAL A 50 -0.02 1.11 -14.28
N ASP A 51 -1.25 1.34 -13.84
CA ASP A 51 -2.42 0.54 -14.16
C ASP A 51 -2.71 0.55 -15.67
N ALA A 52 -2.54 1.71 -16.30
CA ALA A 52 -2.70 1.92 -17.74
C ALA A 52 -1.54 1.36 -18.58
N LEU A 53 -0.31 1.35 -18.04
CA LEU A 53 0.89 0.98 -18.79
C LEU A 53 1.34 -0.46 -18.58
N VAL A 54 0.90 -1.16 -17.53
CA VAL A 54 1.44 -2.51 -17.25
C VAL A 54 1.00 -3.59 -18.24
N THR A 55 -0.08 -3.38 -18.98
CA THR A 55 -0.45 -4.30 -20.06
C THR A 55 0.50 -4.18 -21.27
N THR A 56 1.48 -3.27 -21.19
CA THR A 56 2.47 -3.03 -22.23
C THR A 56 3.83 -3.60 -21.81
N GLU A 57 4.70 -3.82 -22.79
CA GLU A 57 6.08 -4.28 -22.59
C GLU A 57 7.01 -3.18 -22.04
N TYR A 58 6.48 -2.01 -21.69
CA TYR A 58 7.28 -0.85 -21.33
C TYR A 58 7.62 -0.76 -19.84
N LEU A 59 6.89 -1.48 -18.99
CA LEU A 59 7.00 -1.31 -17.54
C LEU A 59 6.79 -2.62 -16.78
N GLN A 60 7.61 -2.83 -15.75
CA GLN A 60 7.45 -3.89 -14.76
C GLN A 60 7.28 -3.27 -13.37
N VAL A 61 6.30 -3.75 -12.59
CA VAL A 61 6.23 -3.44 -11.15
C VAL A 61 7.28 -4.28 -10.43
N LYS A 62 8.13 -3.65 -9.62
CA LYS A 62 9.24 -4.36 -8.94
C LYS A 62 8.87 -4.85 -7.57
N GLU A 63 8.54 -3.91 -6.69
CA GLU A 63 8.20 -4.19 -5.30
C GLU A 63 7.19 -3.13 -4.87
N LEU A 64 6.20 -3.56 -4.10
CA LEU A 64 5.26 -2.67 -3.44
C LEU A 64 5.74 -2.32 -2.03
N ILE A 65 6.35 -3.31 -1.38
CA ILE A 65 6.82 -3.26 0.00
C ILE A 65 8.30 -3.62 -0.03
N THR A 66 9.14 -2.80 0.56
CA THR A 66 10.58 -3.07 0.61
C THR A 66 10.88 -4.27 1.50
N GLU A 67 11.97 -5.00 1.22
CA GLU A 67 12.43 -6.11 2.08
C GLU A 67 12.60 -5.69 3.55
N LYS A 68 13.03 -4.44 3.80
CA LYS A 68 13.12 -3.88 5.15
C LYS A 68 11.74 -3.84 5.81
N SER A 69 10.74 -3.35 5.09
CA SER A 69 9.36 -3.28 5.59
C SER A 69 8.77 -4.68 5.81
N VAL A 70 9.09 -5.66 4.94
CA VAL A 70 8.68 -7.06 5.15
C VAL A 70 9.23 -7.59 6.49
N LYS A 71 10.52 -7.40 6.77
CA LYS A 71 11.13 -7.82 8.04
C LYS A 71 10.49 -7.16 9.26
N GLU A 72 10.13 -5.88 9.15
CA GLU A 72 9.41 -5.16 10.22
C GLU A 72 8.00 -5.75 10.43
N MET A 73 7.28 -6.03 9.34
CA MET A 73 5.93 -6.61 9.36
C MET A 73 5.91 -8.04 9.90
N GLU A 74 6.93 -8.84 9.62
CA GLU A 74 7.02 -10.23 10.10
C GLU A 74 7.51 -10.32 11.54
N GLY A 75 8.45 -9.45 11.95
CA GLY A 75 9.06 -9.51 13.28
C GLY A 75 8.19 -8.89 14.38
N ALA A 76 7.49 -7.80 14.07
CA ALA A 76 6.76 -7.00 15.06
C ALA A 76 5.51 -6.32 14.42
N PRO A 77 4.59 -7.08 13.80
CA PRO A 77 3.49 -6.54 13.01
C PRO A 77 2.65 -5.50 13.75
N GLU A 78 2.48 -5.71 15.04
CA GLU A 78 1.65 -4.90 15.91
C GLU A 78 2.26 -3.56 16.35
N TYR A 79 3.52 -3.31 15.99
CA TYR A 79 4.23 -2.06 16.25
C TYR A 79 4.58 -1.30 14.96
N VAL A 80 4.21 -1.84 13.80
CA VAL A 80 4.38 -1.15 12.52
C VAL A 80 3.52 0.11 12.52
N ASN A 81 4.13 1.27 12.23
CA ASN A 81 3.41 2.53 12.12
C ASN A 81 2.81 2.69 10.70
N LEU A 82 1.48 2.59 10.62
CA LEU A 82 0.69 2.77 9.39
C LEU A 82 -0.10 4.08 9.37
N GLN A 83 0.16 4.99 10.30
CA GLN A 83 -0.56 6.25 10.40
C GLN A 83 -0.44 7.06 9.11
N GLY A 84 -1.58 7.52 8.59
CA GLY A 84 -1.66 8.27 7.33
C GLY A 84 -1.36 7.46 6.07
N LYS A 85 -1.16 6.14 6.17
CA LYS A 85 -0.98 5.25 5.01
C LYS A 85 -2.30 4.66 4.54
N ILE A 86 -2.28 4.04 3.36
CA ILE A 86 -3.41 3.35 2.73
C ILE A 86 -2.95 1.95 2.27
N LEU A 87 -2.11 1.29 3.08
CA LEU A 87 -1.37 0.10 2.71
C LEU A 87 -2.31 -1.06 2.34
N TYR A 88 -3.30 -1.37 3.18
CA TYR A 88 -4.19 -2.52 2.94
C TYR A 88 -4.91 -2.43 1.61
N ARG A 89 -5.44 -1.26 1.28
CA ARG A 89 -6.16 -1.05 0.02
C ARG A 89 -5.23 -1.11 -1.18
N ILE A 90 -4.05 -0.49 -1.09
CA ILE A 90 -3.03 -0.48 -2.15
C ILE A 90 -2.58 -1.92 -2.43
N VAL A 91 -2.22 -2.68 -1.41
CA VAL A 91 -1.76 -4.07 -1.52
C VAL A 91 -2.85 -4.95 -2.12
N SER A 92 -4.09 -4.84 -1.60
CA SER A 92 -5.22 -5.60 -2.14
C SER A 92 -5.48 -5.31 -3.62
N LYS A 93 -5.28 -4.06 -4.05
CA LYS A 93 -5.51 -3.64 -5.44
C LYS A 93 -4.38 -4.06 -6.37
N ILE A 94 -3.14 -3.77 -5.98
CA ILE A 94 -1.94 -4.03 -6.79
C ILE A 94 -1.65 -5.53 -6.79
N CYS A 95 -1.47 -6.16 -5.63
CA CYS A 95 -1.04 -7.57 -5.61
C CYS A 95 -2.00 -8.52 -6.35
N LYS A 96 -3.32 -8.26 -6.31
CA LYS A 96 -4.29 -9.02 -7.11
C LYS A 96 -4.08 -8.87 -8.62
N LYS A 97 -3.71 -7.68 -9.09
CA LYS A 97 -3.51 -7.39 -10.52
C LYS A 97 -2.16 -7.90 -11.03
N TYR A 98 -1.12 -7.89 -10.20
CA TYR A 98 0.25 -8.21 -10.61
C TYR A 98 0.78 -9.55 -10.07
N ALA A 99 -0.08 -10.41 -9.51
CA ALA A 99 0.29 -11.72 -8.96
C ALA A 99 1.43 -11.66 -7.90
N MET A 100 1.48 -10.58 -7.12
CA MET A 100 2.44 -10.37 -6.03
C MET A 100 1.91 -11.00 -4.74
N GLU A 101 1.77 -12.33 -4.73
CA GLU A 101 1.06 -13.05 -3.68
C GLU A 101 1.83 -13.10 -2.35
N GLU A 102 3.17 -13.06 -2.40
CA GLU A 102 4.01 -13.01 -1.20
C GLU A 102 3.76 -11.73 -0.39
N GLU A 103 3.85 -10.55 -1.02
CA GLU A 103 3.59 -9.27 -0.35
C GLU A 103 2.16 -9.17 0.17
N ARG A 104 1.21 -9.76 -0.57
CA ARG A 104 -0.19 -9.83 -0.15
C ARG A 104 -0.35 -10.65 1.13
N GLU A 105 0.32 -11.80 1.21
CA GLU A 105 0.24 -12.67 2.38
C GLU A 105 0.95 -12.04 3.59
N THR A 106 2.11 -11.41 3.41
CA THR A 106 2.80 -10.66 4.48
C THR A 106 1.87 -9.62 5.10
N VAL A 107 1.21 -8.80 4.28
CA VAL A 107 0.28 -7.77 4.76
C VAL A 107 -0.97 -8.37 5.39
N ARG A 108 -1.46 -9.50 4.88
CA ARG A 108 -2.61 -10.20 5.46
C ARG A 108 -2.28 -10.71 6.87
N GLN A 109 -1.12 -11.33 7.06
CA GLN A 109 -0.67 -11.83 8.35
C GLN A 109 -0.47 -10.68 9.35
N MET A 110 0.15 -9.59 8.91
CA MET A 110 0.27 -8.38 9.73
C MET A 110 -1.11 -7.83 10.14
N HIS A 111 -2.05 -7.70 9.20
CA HIS A 111 -3.40 -7.22 9.51
C HIS A 111 -4.10 -8.09 10.55
N LEU A 112 -4.00 -9.42 10.44
CA LEU A 112 -4.59 -10.35 11.41
C LEU A 112 -3.99 -10.20 12.82
N ALA A 113 -2.65 -10.14 12.92
CA ALA A 113 -1.97 -9.95 14.20
C ALA A 113 -2.39 -8.62 14.87
N ARG A 114 -2.47 -7.55 14.07
CA ARG A 114 -2.92 -6.23 14.52
C ARG A 114 -4.37 -6.24 14.97
N ALA A 115 -5.27 -6.87 14.21
CA ALA A 115 -6.68 -6.97 14.58
C ALA A 115 -6.89 -7.68 15.92
N ILE A 116 -6.10 -8.74 16.21
CA ILE A 116 -6.14 -9.44 17.49
C ILE A 116 -5.68 -8.52 18.63
N LYS A 117 -4.53 -7.83 18.47
CA LYS A 117 -4.03 -6.90 19.49
C LYS A 117 -5.03 -5.78 19.76
N TRP A 118 -5.41 -5.03 18.71
CA TRP A 118 -6.27 -3.86 18.87
C TRP A 118 -7.68 -4.21 19.32
N GLY A 119 -8.21 -5.35 18.88
CA GLY A 119 -9.51 -5.87 19.31
C GLY A 119 -9.52 -6.37 20.76
N SER A 120 -8.37 -6.75 21.31
CA SER A 120 -8.25 -7.19 22.71
C SER A 120 -8.12 -6.03 23.72
N LEU A 121 -7.77 -4.83 23.25
CA LEU A 121 -7.63 -3.65 24.11
C LEU A 121 -9.01 -3.04 24.40
N LEU A 122 -9.26 -2.75 25.69
CA LEU A 122 -10.45 -1.99 26.07
C LEU A 122 -10.35 -0.57 25.49
N ALA A 123 -11.50 0.01 25.16
CA ALA A 123 -11.59 1.33 24.53
C ALA A 123 -11.00 2.49 25.34
N GLU A 124 -10.63 2.25 26.61
CA GLU A 124 -10.05 3.22 27.54
C GLU A 124 -8.52 3.06 27.68
N ASP A 125 -7.94 1.96 27.17
CA ASP A 125 -6.53 1.56 27.41
C ASP A 125 -5.61 1.72 26.19
N GLY A 126 -6.14 2.04 25.01
CA GLY A 126 -5.37 2.00 23.76
C GLY A 126 -5.38 3.32 23.01
N GLU A 127 -4.24 4.01 22.99
CA GLU A 127 -3.95 5.00 21.96
C GLU A 127 -3.90 4.27 20.59
N GLU A 128 -4.78 4.66 19.65
CA GLU A 128 -4.81 4.15 18.26
C GLU A 128 -3.58 4.62 17.45
N GLU A 129 -2.46 4.91 18.11
CA GLU A 129 -1.24 5.39 17.50
C GLU A 129 -0.68 4.34 16.53
N GLY A 130 -0.41 4.78 15.30
CA GLY A 130 0.14 3.92 14.26
C GLY A 130 -0.87 3.02 13.55
N CYS A 131 -2.18 3.19 13.79
CA CYS A 131 -3.23 2.51 13.01
C CYS A 131 -3.30 3.07 11.57
N GLU A 132 -3.62 2.20 10.62
CA GLU A 132 -4.08 2.65 9.31
C GLU A 132 -5.52 3.14 9.42
N ARG A 133 -5.92 4.08 8.55
CA ARG A 133 -7.30 4.58 8.48
C ARG A 133 -8.38 3.48 8.44
N GLU A 134 -8.13 2.36 7.76
CA GLU A 134 -9.09 1.25 7.72
C GLU A 134 -9.22 0.55 9.08
N GLU A 135 -8.13 0.43 9.83
CA GLU A 135 -8.14 -0.10 11.20
C GLU A 135 -8.88 0.84 12.15
N GLU A 136 -8.61 2.14 12.06
CA GLU A 136 -9.30 3.18 12.85
C GLU A 136 -10.81 3.08 12.66
N GLU A 137 -11.28 2.96 11.41
CA GLU A 137 -12.71 2.84 11.11
C GLU A 137 -13.33 1.55 11.66
N ILE A 138 -12.64 0.41 11.52
CA ILE A 138 -13.10 -0.89 12.06
C ILE A 138 -13.17 -0.85 13.59
N LEU A 139 -12.12 -0.32 14.25
CA LEU A 139 -12.05 -0.20 15.70
C LEU A 139 -13.12 0.76 16.22
N HIS A 140 -13.29 1.91 15.59
CA HIS A 140 -14.32 2.89 15.95
C HIS A 140 -15.74 2.29 15.84
N ALA A 141 -16.03 1.60 14.74
CA ALA A 141 -17.33 0.94 14.53
C ALA A 141 -17.56 -0.18 15.57
N GLY A 142 -16.57 -1.03 15.81
CA GLY A 142 -16.65 -2.11 16.80
C GLY A 142 -16.87 -1.60 18.22
N ARG A 143 -16.14 -0.57 18.64
CA ARG A 143 -16.26 0.05 19.97
C ARG A 143 -17.61 0.76 20.15
N THR A 144 -18.10 1.43 19.10
CA THR A 144 -19.42 2.09 19.13
C THR A 144 -20.54 1.06 19.29
N ALA A 145 -20.50 -0.03 18.52
CA ALA A 145 -21.47 -1.12 18.63
C ALA A 145 -21.46 -1.74 20.04
N TRP A 146 -20.27 -2.02 20.60
CA TRP A 146 -20.13 -2.56 21.95
C TRP A 146 -20.72 -1.65 23.04
N ARG A 147 -20.51 -0.33 22.91
CA ARG A 147 -21.07 0.66 23.84
C ARG A 147 -22.58 0.77 23.74
N SER A 148 -23.15 0.65 22.53
CA SER A 148 -24.61 0.75 22.30
C SER A 148 -25.41 -0.49 22.70
N GLY A 149 -24.73 -1.65 22.85
CA GLY A 149 -25.34 -2.90 23.30
C GLY A 149 -25.26 -3.13 24.81
N ARG A 150 -24.71 -2.17 25.58
CA ARG A 150 -24.72 -2.14 27.04
C ARG A 150 -25.85 -1.26 27.57
#